data_AF-A0A356EU83-F1
#
_entry.id   AF-A0A356EU83-F1
#
_cell.length_a   1.000
_cell.length_b   1.000
_cell.length_c   1.000
_cell.angle_alpha   90.00
_cell.angle_beta   90.00
_cell.angle_gamma   90.00
#
_symmetry.space_group_name_H-M   'P 1'
#
loop_
_entity.id
_entity.type
_entity.pdbx_description
1 polymer ?
#
loop_
_entity_poly.entity_id
_entity_poly.type
_entity_poly.pdbx_seq_one_letter_code
_entity_poly.pdbx_strand_id
1 'polypeptide(L)'
;MNQTTQVALMFPARISHLEASAQGIAEFARRHGGWTFIMRPDTFTVSLRSLQGWNGSGAIALIEDDSEAAAAKELDIPVVNLSGALRDAGLPRVTVDNEAVGRLAADHLLQCGFRRFAFYGTDYMWYSQLRRRGFVETLMDQGYGCEIYATRSDLRSGQPWHYGQKDLERWLATLETPIGLLACDDHRARMVSEACSRLGLNVPNHVGILGVDNEQLICEFCVPPLSSIARSNFDVGFEAAALLSRIMAGQSPPASDVLIPPEGVVRRHSTDIVGVDDPYVAAAVRFIRENLDKQFGVKQLAAHVSVSRRCLEQGFRTQLDCTPYEYLCRLRIERAKQLLAGSGRMKISHVARACGFNNPLQLRRAFKRSTGSTPQRFREEP
;
A
#
# COMPACT_ATOMS: atom_id res chain seq x y z
N MET A 1 -44.36 -9.47 -8.16
CA MET A 1 -43.11 -9.71 -8.93
C MET A 1 -42.03 -8.94 -8.19
N ASN A 2 -40.99 -9.60 -7.67
CA ASN A 2 -39.88 -8.87 -7.04
C ASN A 2 -39.23 -8.01 -8.13
N GLN A 3 -39.37 -6.69 -8.00
CA GLN A 3 -38.79 -5.75 -8.93
C GLN A 3 -37.28 -5.79 -8.72
N THR A 4 -36.55 -6.32 -9.71
CA THR A 4 -35.08 -6.39 -9.65
C THR A 4 -34.50 -4.99 -9.52
N THR A 5 -33.70 -4.75 -8.48
CA THR A 5 -32.97 -3.51 -8.27
C THR A 5 -31.82 -3.46 -9.27
N GLN A 6 -31.83 -2.49 -10.18
CA GLN A 6 -30.79 -2.35 -11.19
C GLN A 6 -29.86 -1.20 -10.81
N VAL A 7 -28.58 -1.50 -10.61
CA VAL A 7 -27.59 -0.52 -10.12
C VAL A 7 -26.47 -0.33 -11.14
N ALA A 8 -26.18 0.92 -11.47
CA ALA A 8 -25.08 1.28 -12.36
C ALA A 8 -23.78 1.43 -11.57
N LEU A 9 -22.70 0.81 -12.04
CA LEU A 9 -21.35 1.02 -11.51
C LEU A 9 -20.57 1.89 -12.50
N MET A 10 -20.33 3.14 -12.12
CA MET A 10 -19.78 4.20 -12.95
C MET A 10 -18.33 4.47 -12.57
N PHE A 11 -17.50 3.43 -12.66
CA PHE A 11 -16.06 3.50 -12.41
C PHE A 11 -15.32 2.35 -13.12
N PRO A 12 -14.04 2.52 -13.47
CA PRO A 12 -13.28 1.48 -14.16
C PRO A 12 -12.87 0.35 -13.21
N ALA A 13 -13.70 -0.69 -13.10
CA ALA A 13 -13.44 -1.88 -12.25
C ALA A 13 -12.20 -2.71 -12.65
N ARG A 14 -11.44 -2.29 -13.69
CA ARG A 14 -10.16 -2.88 -14.10
C ARG A 14 -8.95 -2.29 -13.38
N ILE A 15 -9.15 -1.26 -12.55
CA ILE A 15 -8.09 -0.69 -11.70
C ILE A 15 -8.13 -1.42 -10.36
N SER A 16 -6.98 -1.94 -9.90
CA SER A 16 -6.89 -2.88 -8.77
C SER A 16 -7.63 -2.43 -7.49
N HIS A 17 -7.54 -1.14 -7.12
CA HIS A 17 -8.23 -0.63 -5.94
C HIS A 17 -9.76 -0.53 -6.13
N LEU A 18 -10.23 -0.31 -7.36
CA LEU A 18 -11.65 -0.28 -7.70
C LEU A 18 -12.23 -1.68 -7.88
N GLU A 19 -11.41 -2.64 -8.28
CA GLU A 19 -11.79 -4.06 -8.33
C GLU A 19 -12.20 -4.55 -6.94
N ALA A 20 -11.40 -4.28 -5.91
CA ALA A 20 -11.74 -4.63 -4.53
C ALA A 20 -13.05 -3.94 -4.07
N SER A 21 -13.28 -2.69 -4.49
CA SER A 21 -14.54 -2.00 -4.20
C SER A 21 -15.74 -2.67 -4.90
N ALA A 22 -15.58 -3.07 -6.17
CA ALA A 22 -16.61 -3.82 -6.89
C ALA A 22 -16.91 -5.17 -6.24
N GLN A 23 -15.89 -5.86 -5.71
CA GLN A 23 -16.07 -7.10 -4.94
C GLN A 23 -16.88 -6.86 -3.66
N GLY A 24 -16.63 -5.77 -2.93
CA GLY A 24 -17.42 -5.37 -1.76
C GLY A 24 -18.88 -5.06 -2.10
N ILE A 25 -19.12 -4.36 -3.21
CA ILE A 25 -20.47 -4.10 -3.72
C ILE A 25 -21.19 -5.41 -4.09
N ALA A 26 -20.50 -6.32 -4.77
CA ALA A 26 -21.05 -7.62 -5.13
C ALA A 26 -21.33 -8.50 -3.89
N GLU A 27 -20.48 -8.44 -2.86
CA GLU A 27 -20.71 -9.10 -1.57
C GLU A 27 -21.99 -8.60 -0.91
N PHE A 28 -22.18 -7.28 -0.84
CA PHE A 28 -23.39 -6.69 -0.29
C PHE A 28 -24.64 -7.20 -1.02
N ALA A 29 -24.63 -7.15 -2.35
CA ALA A 29 -25.73 -7.63 -3.19
C ALA A 29 -26.01 -9.12 -3.01
N ARG A 30 -24.98 -9.96 -2.83
CA ARG A 30 -25.18 -11.40 -2.59
C ARG A 30 -25.87 -11.68 -1.27
N ARG A 31 -25.60 -10.87 -0.23
CA ARG A 31 -26.20 -11.02 1.10
C ARG A 31 -27.65 -10.56 1.15
N HIS A 32 -27.99 -9.51 0.39
CA HIS A 32 -29.33 -8.89 0.45
C HIS A 32 -30.24 -9.31 -0.71
N GLY A 33 -29.67 -9.89 -1.78
CA GLY A 33 -30.39 -10.36 -2.96
C GLY A 33 -31.00 -9.23 -3.80
N GLY A 34 -31.55 -9.59 -4.96
CA GLY A 34 -32.38 -8.69 -5.76
C GLY A 34 -31.64 -7.61 -6.55
N TRP A 35 -30.31 -7.57 -6.53
CA TRP A 35 -29.52 -6.57 -7.28
C TRP A 35 -28.95 -7.15 -8.58
N THR A 36 -28.99 -6.34 -9.62
CA THR A 36 -28.29 -6.58 -10.89
C THR A 36 -27.45 -5.35 -11.22
N PHE A 37 -26.27 -5.59 -11.79
CA PHE A 37 -25.32 -4.52 -12.07
C PHE A 37 -25.22 -4.25 -13.56
N ILE A 38 -25.20 -2.97 -13.93
CA ILE A 38 -24.81 -2.52 -15.27
C ILE A 38 -23.44 -1.85 -15.16
N MET A 39 -22.51 -2.30 -15.99
CA MET A 39 -21.23 -1.63 -16.23
C MET A 39 -21.10 -1.44 -17.74
N ARG A 40 -20.58 -0.30 -18.21
CA ARG A 40 -20.27 -0.18 -19.64
C ARG A 40 -19.06 -1.05 -19.98
N PRO A 41 -19.17 -1.97 -20.97
CA PRO A 41 -18.10 -2.93 -21.27
C PRO A 41 -16.89 -2.31 -22.01
N ASP A 42 -17.13 -1.24 -22.79
CA ASP A 42 -16.21 -0.80 -23.86
C ASP A 42 -15.42 0.49 -23.56
N THR A 43 -15.65 1.14 -22.42
CA THR A 43 -15.04 2.45 -22.10
C THR A 43 -14.47 2.48 -20.69
N PHE A 44 -13.21 2.91 -20.54
CA PHE A 44 -12.57 3.15 -19.24
C PHE A 44 -13.16 4.38 -18.52
N THR A 45 -13.69 5.34 -19.27
CA THR A 45 -14.38 6.53 -18.75
C THR A 45 -15.88 6.34 -18.93
N VAL A 46 -16.65 6.36 -17.85
CA VAL A 46 -18.10 6.22 -17.89
C VAL A 46 -18.72 7.52 -17.41
N SER A 47 -19.18 8.36 -18.34
CA SER A 47 -19.83 9.62 -17.98
C SER A 47 -21.19 9.35 -17.32
N LEU A 48 -21.44 9.97 -16.17
CA LEU A 48 -22.75 9.90 -15.50
C LEU A 48 -23.91 10.37 -16.37
N ARG A 49 -23.65 11.28 -17.32
CA ARG A 49 -24.66 11.74 -18.28
C ARG A 49 -25.21 10.60 -19.16
N SER A 50 -24.49 9.50 -19.32
CA SER A 50 -25.02 8.35 -20.08
C SER A 50 -26.14 7.61 -19.35
N LEU A 51 -26.41 7.92 -18.08
CA LEU A 51 -27.54 7.38 -17.33
C LEU A 51 -28.81 8.25 -17.45
N GLN A 52 -28.77 9.35 -18.20
CA GLN A 52 -29.91 10.22 -18.37
C GLN A 52 -31.04 9.48 -19.11
N GLY A 53 -32.24 9.42 -18.51
CA GLY A 53 -33.37 8.64 -19.03
C GLY A 53 -33.25 7.12 -18.81
N TRP A 54 -32.25 6.64 -18.07
CA TRP A 54 -32.14 5.23 -17.71
C TRP A 54 -33.06 4.90 -16.51
N ASN A 55 -33.94 3.90 -16.68
CA ASN A 55 -34.91 3.48 -15.67
C ASN A 55 -34.32 2.51 -14.62
N GLY A 56 -33.09 2.79 -14.17
CA GLY A 56 -32.43 2.05 -13.09
C GLY A 56 -32.91 2.45 -11.70
N SER A 57 -32.37 1.80 -10.66
CA SER A 57 -32.73 2.07 -9.26
C SER A 57 -31.72 2.97 -8.55
N GLY A 58 -30.47 3.03 -9.01
CA GLY A 58 -29.40 3.80 -8.37
C GLY A 58 -28.05 3.65 -9.05
N ALA A 59 -27.08 4.47 -8.66
CA ALA A 59 -25.72 4.41 -9.18
C ALA A 59 -24.66 4.56 -8.07
N ILE A 60 -23.54 3.86 -8.26
CA ILE A 60 -22.31 4.03 -7.48
C ILE A 60 -21.24 4.52 -8.45
N ALA A 61 -20.65 5.69 -8.17
CA ALA A 61 -19.81 6.40 -9.13
C ALA A 61 -18.56 7.00 -8.48
N LEU A 62 -17.47 7.07 -9.24
CA LEU A 62 -16.38 8.00 -8.93
C LEU A 62 -16.78 9.40 -9.42
N ILE A 63 -16.71 10.39 -8.54
CA ILE A 63 -16.96 11.80 -8.90
C ILE A 63 -15.63 12.55 -8.88
N GLU A 64 -15.10 12.85 -10.05
CA GLU A 64 -13.77 13.44 -10.23
C GLU A 64 -13.81 14.95 -10.46
N ASP A 65 -14.92 15.48 -10.97
CA ASP A 65 -15.08 16.92 -11.23
C ASP A 65 -16.52 17.45 -11.06
N ASP A 66 -16.66 18.77 -11.14
CA ASP A 66 -17.94 19.46 -10.97
C ASP A 66 -18.97 19.11 -12.06
N SER A 67 -18.51 18.74 -13.27
CA SER A 67 -19.41 18.34 -14.36
C SER A 67 -20.05 16.98 -14.08
N GLU A 68 -19.28 16.04 -13.53
CA GLU A 68 -19.78 14.75 -13.04
C GLU A 68 -20.71 14.92 -11.83
N ALA A 69 -20.35 15.80 -10.90
CA ALA A 69 -21.20 16.10 -9.74
C ALA A 69 -22.53 16.74 -10.16
N ALA A 70 -22.52 17.66 -11.13
CA ALA A 70 -23.73 18.24 -11.71
C ALA A 70 -24.56 17.17 -12.42
N ALA A 71 -23.94 16.34 -13.26
CA ALA A 71 -24.62 15.26 -13.95
C ALA A 71 -25.28 14.27 -12.97
N ALA A 72 -24.62 13.91 -11.86
CA ALA A 72 -25.21 13.06 -10.83
C ALA A 72 -26.46 13.68 -10.18
N LYS A 73 -26.47 15.00 -9.94
CA LYS A 73 -27.59 15.72 -9.32
C LYS A 73 -28.79 15.87 -10.25
N GLU A 74 -28.58 15.81 -11.56
CA GLU A 74 -29.64 15.86 -12.58
C GLU A 74 -30.32 14.50 -12.82
N LEU A 75 -29.80 13.40 -12.24
CA LEU A 75 -30.40 12.08 -12.39
C LEU A 75 -31.58 11.90 -11.42
N ASP A 76 -32.66 11.27 -11.90
CA ASP A 76 -33.83 10.90 -11.10
C ASP A 76 -33.60 9.66 -10.21
N ILE A 77 -32.35 9.20 -10.10
CA ILE A 77 -31.94 8.04 -9.31
C ILE A 77 -30.88 8.45 -8.27
N PRO A 78 -30.85 7.80 -7.09
CA PRO A 78 -29.85 8.10 -6.09
C PRO A 78 -28.44 7.71 -6.56
N VAL A 79 -27.47 8.59 -6.30
CA VAL A 79 -26.05 8.38 -6.62
C VAL A 79 -25.22 8.44 -5.34
N VAL A 80 -24.38 7.42 -5.13
CA VAL A 80 -23.38 7.40 -4.07
C VAL A 80 -21.99 7.59 -4.68
N ASN A 81 -21.24 8.57 -4.16
CA ASN A 81 -19.86 8.83 -4.53
C ASN A 81 -18.92 7.84 -3.81
N LEU A 82 -18.14 7.08 -4.58
CA LEU A 82 -17.18 6.09 -4.12
C LEU A 82 -15.77 6.66 -4.15
N SER A 83 -15.34 7.35 -3.09
CA SER A 83 -13.97 7.91 -2.99
C SER A 83 -13.50 8.79 -4.17
N GLY A 84 -14.41 9.55 -4.80
CA GLY A 84 -14.09 10.45 -5.90
C GLY A 84 -13.07 11.55 -5.55
N ALA A 85 -12.36 12.03 -6.57
CA ALA A 85 -11.33 13.06 -6.45
C ALA A 85 -11.88 14.47 -6.14
N LEU A 86 -13.17 14.73 -6.36
CA LEU A 86 -13.80 15.99 -6.00
C LEU A 86 -14.02 16.07 -4.48
N ARG A 87 -13.46 17.10 -3.83
CA ARG A 87 -13.50 17.25 -2.36
C ARG A 87 -14.93 17.39 -1.85
N ASP A 88 -15.73 18.24 -2.48
CA ASP A 88 -17.13 18.43 -2.15
C ASP A 88 -17.98 18.29 -3.42
N ALA A 89 -18.58 17.12 -3.57
CA ALA A 89 -19.50 16.86 -4.68
C ALA A 89 -20.95 17.24 -4.32
N GLY A 90 -21.26 17.55 -3.06
CA GLY A 90 -22.62 17.64 -2.56
C GLY A 90 -23.43 16.35 -2.79
N LEU A 91 -22.77 15.20 -2.72
CA LEU A 91 -23.35 13.86 -2.89
C LEU A 91 -22.96 12.98 -1.70
N PRO A 92 -23.82 12.05 -1.27
CA PRO A 92 -23.46 11.07 -0.24
C PRO A 92 -22.21 10.30 -0.66
N ARG A 93 -21.20 10.27 0.20
CA ARG A 93 -19.90 9.66 -0.11
C ARG A 93 -19.50 8.64 0.93
N VAL A 94 -18.94 7.54 0.44
CA VAL A 94 -18.18 6.58 1.24
C VAL A 94 -16.73 6.65 0.79
N THR A 95 -15.81 6.82 1.74
CA THR A 95 -14.38 6.89 1.45
C THR A 95 -13.53 6.43 2.63
N VAL A 96 -12.26 6.15 2.37
CA VAL A 96 -11.29 5.85 3.42
C VAL A 96 -11.01 7.09 4.28
N ASP A 97 -10.85 6.91 5.58
CA ASP A 97 -10.36 7.95 6.48
C ASP A 97 -8.89 8.26 6.17
N ASN A 98 -8.68 9.25 5.31
CA ASN A 98 -7.36 9.68 4.85
C ASN A 98 -6.52 10.29 5.98
N GLU A 99 -7.13 10.84 7.03
CA GLU A 99 -6.38 11.32 8.19
C GLU A 99 -5.92 10.15 9.05
N ALA A 100 -6.77 9.14 9.26
CA ALA A 100 -6.37 7.89 9.91
C ALA A 100 -5.22 7.19 9.18
N VAL A 101 -5.22 7.22 7.85
CA VAL A 101 -4.07 6.75 7.04
C VAL A 101 -2.79 7.50 7.41
N GLY A 102 -2.87 8.84 7.52
CA GLY A 102 -1.74 9.68 7.94
C GLY A 102 -1.25 9.34 9.35
N ARG A 103 -2.18 9.21 10.31
CA ARG A 103 -1.85 8.84 11.71
C ARG A 103 -1.15 7.48 11.77
N LEU A 104 -1.73 6.48 11.10
CA LEU A 104 -1.18 5.12 11.03
C LEU A 104 0.24 5.10 10.41
N ALA A 105 0.49 5.94 9.40
CA ALA A 105 1.80 6.08 8.81
C ALA A 105 2.84 6.63 9.80
N ALA A 106 2.47 7.66 10.58
CA ALA A 106 3.34 8.24 11.59
C ALA A 106 3.68 7.21 12.67
N ASP A 107 2.67 6.54 13.21
CA ASP A 107 2.83 5.49 14.21
C ASP A 107 3.76 4.37 13.72
N HIS A 108 3.57 3.91 12.48
CA HIS A 108 4.40 2.87 11.90
C HIS A 108 5.87 3.30 11.74
N LEU A 109 6.13 4.50 11.20
CA LEU A 109 7.50 4.98 11.01
C LEU A 109 8.20 5.27 12.36
N LEU A 110 7.46 5.75 13.36
CA LEU A 110 7.94 5.88 14.74
C LEU A 110 8.32 4.52 15.34
N GLN A 111 7.45 3.51 15.18
CA GLN A 111 7.71 2.13 15.63
C GLN A 111 8.87 1.47 14.89
N CYS A 112 9.12 1.84 13.63
CA CYS A 112 10.31 1.44 12.90
C CYS A 112 11.59 2.08 13.48
N GLY A 113 11.50 3.11 14.32
CA GLY A 113 12.65 3.74 14.95
C GLY A 113 13.18 4.99 14.24
N PHE A 114 12.49 5.49 13.21
CA PHE A 114 12.85 6.77 12.61
C PHE A 114 12.68 7.92 13.62
N ARG A 115 13.52 8.96 13.46
CA ARG A 115 13.53 10.18 14.30
C ARG A 115 13.44 11.47 13.47
N ARG A 116 13.58 11.35 12.16
CA ARG A 116 13.35 12.39 11.17
C ARG A 116 12.30 11.89 10.21
N PHE A 117 11.44 12.79 9.76
CA PHE A 117 10.30 12.43 8.95
C PHE A 117 10.14 13.34 7.74
N ALA A 118 9.66 12.76 6.66
CA ALA A 118 9.32 13.49 5.45
C ALA A 118 7.97 13.04 4.89
N PHE A 119 7.28 13.96 4.23
CA PHE A 119 6.06 13.70 3.46
C PHE A 119 6.28 14.10 2.01
N TYR A 120 6.02 13.17 1.09
CA TYR A 120 5.99 13.44 -0.36
C TYR A 120 4.58 13.21 -0.92
N GLY A 121 3.97 14.25 -1.49
CA GLY A 121 2.64 14.10 -2.06
C GLY A 121 2.28 15.17 -3.07
N THR A 122 0.97 15.45 -3.19
CA THR A 122 0.46 16.50 -4.08
C THR A 122 -0.27 17.60 -3.32
N ASP A 123 -0.21 18.81 -3.85
CA ASP A 123 -0.87 20.00 -3.29
C ASP A 123 -2.33 20.17 -3.76
N TYR A 124 -2.72 19.51 -4.86
CA TYR A 124 -4.06 19.64 -5.46
C TYR A 124 -5.06 18.58 -4.97
N MET A 125 -4.61 17.37 -4.65
CA MET A 125 -5.51 16.28 -4.29
C MET A 125 -5.85 16.34 -2.79
N TRP A 126 -7.13 16.47 -2.46
CA TRP A 126 -7.60 16.62 -1.08
C TRP A 126 -7.19 15.44 -0.19
N TYR A 127 -7.21 14.20 -0.70
CA TYR A 127 -6.81 13.03 0.09
C TYR A 127 -5.33 13.09 0.48
N SER A 128 -4.46 13.64 -0.38
CA SER A 128 -3.04 13.83 -0.11
C SER A 128 -2.84 14.84 1.02
N GLN A 129 -3.62 15.93 1.00
CA GLN A 129 -3.61 16.93 2.07
C GLN A 129 -4.06 16.36 3.42
N LEU A 130 -5.11 15.52 3.43
CA LEU A 130 -5.60 14.87 4.65
C LEU A 130 -4.62 13.83 5.20
N ARG A 131 -4.02 13.00 4.33
CA ARG A 131 -2.93 12.08 4.71
C ARG A 131 -1.76 12.84 5.32
N ARG A 132 -1.35 13.96 4.69
CA ARG A 132 -0.31 14.85 5.23
C ARG A 132 -0.70 15.40 6.60
N ARG A 133 -1.93 15.89 6.76
CA ARG A 133 -2.42 16.44 8.03
C ARG A 133 -2.31 15.41 9.15
N GLY A 134 -2.93 14.25 8.98
CA GLY A 134 -2.89 13.18 9.99
C GLY A 134 -1.46 12.73 10.32
N PHE A 135 -0.57 12.69 9.31
CA PHE A 135 0.83 12.34 9.51
C PHE A 135 1.59 13.39 10.33
N VAL A 136 1.48 14.66 9.94
CA VAL A 136 2.22 15.77 10.56
C VAL A 136 1.72 16.03 11.98
N GLU A 137 0.41 16.05 12.20
CA GLU A 137 -0.16 16.28 13.53
C GLU A 137 0.26 15.19 14.52
N THR A 138 0.20 13.92 14.13
CA THR A 138 0.66 12.81 14.99
C THR A 138 2.16 12.89 15.31
N LEU A 139 3.00 13.32 14.35
CA LEU A 139 4.43 13.51 14.60
C LEU A 139 4.68 14.70 15.55
N MET A 140 3.96 15.80 15.36
CA MET A 140 4.06 16.99 16.22
C MET A 140 3.66 16.68 17.67
N ASP A 141 2.60 15.91 17.87
CA ASP A 141 2.16 15.46 19.20
C ASP A 141 3.23 14.61 19.92
N GLN A 142 4.11 13.96 19.15
CA GLN A 142 5.24 13.18 19.66
C GLN A 142 6.56 13.98 19.70
N GLY A 143 6.52 15.28 19.42
CA GLY A 143 7.67 16.19 19.49
C GLY A 143 8.59 16.17 18.26
N TYR A 144 8.13 15.66 17.13
CA TYR A 144 8.91 15.58 15.89
C TYR A 144 8.43 16.57 14.82
N GLY A 145 9.38 17.09 14.04
CA GLY A 145 9.10 17.84 12.81
C GLY A 145 8.97 16.92 11.58
N CYS A 146 8.48 17.50 10.48
CA CYS A 146 8.36 16.80 9.20
C CYS A 146 8.75 17.73 8.04
N GLU A 147 9.66 17.26 7.18
CA GLU A 147 9.95 17.91 5.91
C GLU A 147 8.84 17.60 4.89
N ILE A 148 8.40 18.60 4.12
CA ILE A 148 7.23 18.44 3.25
C ILE A 148 7.59 18.85 1.83
N TYR A 149 7.38 17.95 0.88
CA TYR A 149 7.40 18.26 -0.54
C TYR A 149 6.08 17.86 -1.20
N ALA A 150 5.31 18.87 -1.60
CA ALA A 150 4.06 18.69 -2.32
C ALA A 150 4.25 19.21 -3.75
N THR A 151 4.20 18.30 -4.72
CA THR A 151 4.27 18.67 -6.14
C THR A 151 2.87 18.91 -6.70
N ARG A 152 2.79 19.61 -7.83
CA ARG A 152 1.52 19.72 -8.54
C ARG A 152 1.09 18.35 -9.06
N SER A 153 -0.21 18.06 -8.93
CA SER A 153 -0.77 16.83 -9.50
C SER A 153 -0.86 16.94 -11.01
N ASP A 154 -0.34 15.92 -11.71
CA ASP A 154 -0.35 15.86 -13.18
C ASP A 154 -1.56 15.13 -13.77
N LEU A 155 -2.53 14.72 -12.94
CA LEU A 155 -3.72 13.98 -13.37
C LEU A 155 -4.54 14.70 -14.47
N ARG A 156 -4.28 16.00 -14.73
CA ARG A 156 -4.91 16.79 -15.79
C ARG A 156 -3.95 17.60 -16.66
N SER A 157 -2.63 17.52 -16.42
CA SER A 157 -1.66 18.48 -16.99
C SER A 157 -1.04 18.04 -18.32
N GLY A 158 -1.22 16.77 -18.72
CA GLY A 158 -0.61 16.20 -19.93
C GLY A 158 0.93 16.18 -19.91
N GLN A 159 1.53 16.34 -18.72
CA GLN A 159 2.98 16.38 -18.56
C GLN A 159 3.61 15.00 -18.81
N PRO A 160 4.89 14.96 -19.24
CA PRO A 160 5.63 13.71 -19.35
C PRO A 160 5.67 12.96 -18.01
N TRP A 161 5.59 11.62 -18.05
CA TRP A 161 5.57 10.77 -16.86
C TRP A 161 6.78 10.94 -15.89
N HIS A 162 7.89 11.50 -16.37
CA HIS A 162 9.11 11.77 -15.59
C HIS A 162 9.20 13.23 -15.10
N TYR A 163 8.15 14.03 -15.31
CA TYR A 163 8.06 15.39 -14.81
C TYR A 163 8.18 15.40 -13.27
N GLY A 164 8.89 16.38 -12.73
CA GLY A 164 9.17 16.50 -11.29
C GLY A 164 10.22 15.52 -10.74
N GLN A 165 10.74 14.56 -11.52
CA GLN A 165 11.73 13.58 -11.03
C GLN A 165 13.02 14.25 -10.56
N LYS A 166 13.56 15.21 -11.33
CA LYS A 166 14.77 15.96 -10.95
C LYS A 166 14.55 16.86 -9.73
N ASP A 167 13.33 17.35 -9.55
CA ASP A 167 12.99 18.22 -8.42
C ASP A 167 12.88 17.39 -7.14
N LEU A 168 12.26 16.21 -7.26
CA LEU A 168 12.25 15.21 -6.20
C LEU A 168 13.67 14.77 -5.82
N GLU A 169 14.54 14.50 -6.79
CA GLU A 169 15.95 14.16 -6.54
C GLU A 169 16.68 15.28 -5.80
N ARG A 170 16.50 16.54 -6.23
CA ARG A 170 17.10 17.70 -5.56
C ARG A 170 16.60 17.84 -4.13
N TRP A 171 15.31 17.67 -3.88
CA TRP A 171 14.76 17.71 -2.53
C TRP A 171 15.25 16.55 -1.65
N LEU A 172 15.27 15.32 -2.16
CA LEU A 172 15.80 14.17 -1.42
C LEU A 172 17.28 14.37 -1.04
N ALA A 173 18.06 15.00 -1.91
CA ALA A 173 19.46 15.31 -1.64
C ALA A 173 19.68 16.34 -0.51
N THR A 174 18.65 17.10 -0.12
CA THR A 174 18.73 18.04 1.02
C THR A 174 18.32 17.40 2.35
N LEU A 175 17.75 16.20 2.34
CA LEU A 175 17.25 15.55 3.56
C LEU A 175 18.39 14.92 4.37
N GLU A 176 18.37 15.13 5.68
CA GLU A 176 19.25 14.43 6.60
C GLU A 176 18.79 12.98 6.82
N THR A 177 19.72 12.03 6.73
CA THR A 177 19.42 10.59 6.83
C THR A 177 19.99 9.98 8.13
N PRO A 178 19.39 8.92 8.72
CA PRO A 178 18.17 8.24 8.28
C PRO A 178 16.89 9.08 8.44
N ILE A 179 15.95 8.93 7.50
CA ILE A 179 14.65 9.61 7.49
C ILE A 179 13.52 8.64 7.10
N GLY A 180 12.39 8.72 7.79
CA GLY A 180 11.18 7.97 7.47
C GLY A 180 10.25 8.82 6.59
N LEU A 181 9.98 8.38 5.38
CA LEU A 181 9.20 9.10 4.38
C LEU A 181 7.85 8.43 4.15
N LEU A 182 6.76 9.18 4.31
CA LEU A 182 5.43 8.83 3.82
C LEU A 182 5.23 9.45 2.42
N ALA A 183 4.96 8.61 1.43
CA ALA A 183 4.45 9.07 0.15
C ALA A 183 2.93 8.99 0.12
N CYS A 184 2.25 9.95 -0.53
CA CYS A 184 0.79 10.01 -0.48
C CYS A 184 0.10 8.82 -1.14
N ASP A 185 0.76 8.09 -2.03
CA ASP A 185 0.32 6.86 -2.67
C ASP A 185 1.53 6.01 -3.12
N ASP A 186 1.29 4.78 -3.55
CA ASP A 186 2.34 3.84 -3.98
C ASP A 186 3.07 4.30 -5.26
N HIS A 187 2.42 5.04 -6.16
CA HIS A 187 3.05 5.56 -7.37
C HIS A 187 4.08 6.63 -7.03
N ARG A 188 3.75 7.53 -6.11
CA ARG A 188 4.66 8.54 -5.56
C ARG A 188 5.78 7.88 -4.75
N ALA A 189 5.47 6.84 -3.98
CA ALA A 189 6.48 6.06 -3.26
C ALA A 189 7.50 5.42 -4.22
N ARG A 190 7.03 4.88 -5.35
CA ARG A 190 7.89 4.34 -6.40
C ARG A 190 8.83 5.39 -6.98
N MET A 191 8.36 6.62 -7.22
CA MET A 191 9.22 7.73 -7.67
C MET A 191 10.35 8.03 -6.67
N VAL A 192 10.03 8.00 -5.36
CA VAL A 192 11.04 8.18 -4.29
C VAL A 192 12.04 7.03 -4.31
N SER A 193 11.58 5.78 -4.44
CA SER A 193 12.47 4.62 -4.53
C SER A 193 13.41 4.73 -5.73
N GLU A 194 12.91 5.17 -6.89
CA GLU A 194 13.71 5.36 -8.10
C GLU A 194 14.74 6.50 -7.93
N ALA A 195 14.32 7.62 -7.34
CA ALA A 195 15.20 8.75 -7.05
C ALA A 195 16.31 8.37 -6.05
N CYS A 196 15.98 7.61 -4.99
CA CYS A 196 16.96 7.10 -4.05
C CYS A 196 18.02 6.24 -4.76
N SER A 197 17.60 5.34 -5.66
CA SER A 197 18.55 4.53 -6.44
C SER A 197 19.49 5.38 -7.30
N ARG A 198 19.01 6.46 -7.91
CA ARG A 198 19.82 7.36 -8.75
C ARG A 198 20.80 8.20 -7.93
N LEU A 199 20.42 8.56 -6.70
CA LEU A 199 21.24 9.31 -5.75
C LEU A 199 22.19 8.42 -4.92
N GLY A 200 22.11 7.09 -5.06
CA GLY A 200 22.86 6.16 -4.22
C GLY A 200 22.39 6.12 -2.77
N LEU A 201 21.17 6.59 -2.48
CA LEU A 201 20.55 6.51 -1.16
C LEU A 201 19.98 5.10 -0.94
N ASN A 202 20.40 4.44 0.14
CA ASN A 202 19.94 3.11 0.46
C ASN A 202 18.54 3.15 1.07
N VAL A 203 17.63 2.35 0.54
CA VAL A 203 16.32 2.09 1.14
C VAL A 203 16.40 0.72 1.83
N PRO A 204 16.06 0.59 3.13
CA PRO A 204 15.50 1.60 4.02
C PRO A 204 16.52 2.41 4.84
N ASN A 205 17.82 2.12 4.76
CA ASN A 205 18.79 2.59 5.77
C ASN A 205 19.05 4.11 5.76
N HIS A 206 18.99 4.75 4.59
CA HIS A 206 19.03 6.20 4.46
C HIS A 206 17.62 6.79 4.41
N VAL A 207 16.74 6.18 3.62
CA VAL A 207 15.35 6.63 3.45
C VAL A 207 14.42 5.43 3.61
N GLY A 208 13.67 5.37 4.70
CA GLY A 208 12.56 4.43 4.83
C GLY A 208 11.37 4.97 4.04
N ILE A 209 10.75 4.17 3.19
CA ILE A 209 9.66 4.62 2.31
C ILE A 209 8.39 3.83 2.65
N LEU A 210 7.34 4.53 3.04
CA LEU A 210 5.99 3.99 3.22
C LEU A 210 5.07 4.58 2.14
N GLY A 211 4.39 3.70 1.39
CA GLY A 211 3.34 4.07 0.46
C GLY A 211 1.94 3.93 1.03
N VAL A 212 0.94 4.17 0.19
CA VAL A 212 -0.49 4.00 0.48
C VAL A 212 -1.16 3.42 -0.77
N ASP A 213 -2.17 2.57 -0.58
CA ASP A 213 -3.01 1.87 -1.57
C ASP A 213 -2.73 0.36 -1.63
N ASN A 214 -1.54 -0.08 -1.25
CA ASN A 214 -1.06 -1.46 -1.34
C ASN A 214 -1.29 -2.07 -2.74
N GLU A 215 -1.00 -1.29 -3.77
CA GLU A 215 -1.02 -1.74 -5.16
C GLU A 215 0.09 -2.78 -5.38
N GLN A 216 -0.29 -4.05 -5.43
CA GLN A 216 0.63 -5.18 -5.40
C GLN A 216 1.76 -5.06 -6.43
N LEU A 217 1.44 -4.77 -7.69
CA LEU A 217 2.45 -4.64 -8.75
C LEU A 217 3.42 -3.49 -8.50
N ILE A 218 2.92 -2.32 -8.10
CA ILE A 218 3.77 -1.16 -7.79
C ILE A 218 4.67 -1.45 -6.60
N CYS A 219 4.11 -2.10 -5.57
CA CYS A 219 4.86 -2.49 -4.38
C CYS A 219 5.98 -3.49 -4.67
N GLU A 220 5.75 -4.43 -5.58
CA GLU A 220 6.71 -5.46 -5.99
C GLU A 220 7.78 -4.95 -6.96
N PHE A 221 7.49 -3.90 -7.75
CA PHE A 221 8.47 -3.27 -8.65
C PHE A 221 9.49 -2.38 -7.93
N CYS A 222 9.19 -1.94 -6.71
CA CYS A 222 10.16 -1.18 -5.92
C CYS A 222 11.31 -2.09 -5.46
N VAL A 223 12.52 -1.54 -5.44
CA VAL A 223 13.72 -2.24 -4.94
C VAL A 223 14.31 -1.43 -3.78
N PRO A 224 14.19 -1.91 -2.53
CA PRO A 224 13.53 -3.15 -2.12
C PRO A 224 11.98 -3.02 -2.11
N PRO A 225 11.22 -4.13 -2.00
CA PRO A 225 9.75 -4.09 -2.05
C PRO A 225 9.12 -3.12 -1.04
N LEU A 226 8.11 -2.40 -1.50
CA LEU A 226 7.50 -1.25 -0.80
C LEU A 226 6.50 -1.68 0.27
N SER A 227 6.69 -1.21 1.50
CA SER A 227 5.68 -1.25 2.55
C SER A 227 4.59 -0.23 2.24
N SER A 228 3.33 -0.59 2.43
CA SER A 228 2.21 0.27 2.04
C SER A 228 1.01 0.12 2.98
N ILE A 229 0.20 1.17 3.11
CA ILE A 229 -1.06 1.14 3.87
C ILE A 229 -2.20 0.65 2.98
N ALA A 230 -2.86 -0.42 3.41
CA ALA A 230 -4.08 -0.92 2.78
C ALA A 230 -5.31 -0.12 3.25
N ARG A 231 -6.14 0.33 2.30
CA ARG A 231 -7.22 1.33 2.53
C ARG A 231 -8.61 0.76 2.86
N SER A 232 -8.77 -0.56 2.97
CA SER A 232 -10.09 -1.20 3.07
C SER A 232 -11.01 -0.91 1.88
N ASN A 233 -10.49 -1.03 0.65
CA ASN A 233 -11.29 -0.77 -0.55
C ASN A 233 -12.52 -1.71 -0.66
N PHE A 234 -12.40 -2.95 -0.16
CA PHE A 234 -13.53 -3.87 -0.06
C PHE A 234 -14.66 -3.30 0.81
N ASP A 235 -14.33 -2.86 2.02
CA ASP A 235 -15.31 -2.28 2.95
C ASP A 235 -15.89 -0.97 2.42
N VAL A 236 -15.08 -0.14 1.76
CA VAL A 236 -15.55 1.08 1.07
C VAL A 236 -16.63 0.73 0.04
N GLY A 237 -16.42 -0.32 -0.76
CA GLY A 237 -17.42 -0.80 -1.71
C GLY A 237 -18.67 -1.35 -1.04
N PHE A 238 -18.50 -2.18 -0.01
CA PHE A 238 -19.60 -2.77 0.74
C PHE A 238 -20.50 -1.70 1.37
N GLU A 239 -19.89 -0.71 2.04
CA GLU A 239 -20.60 0.40 2.68
C GLU A 239 -21.20 1.38 1.68
N ALA A 240 -20.60 1.55 0.49
CA ALA A 240 -21.22 2.32 -0.59
C ALA A 240 -22.52 1.67 -1.08
N ALA A 241 -22.54 0.35 -1.24
CA ALA A 241 -23.75 -0.39 -1.59
C ALA A 241 -24.79 -0.34 -0.47
N ALA A 242 -24.36 -0.47 0.79
CA ALA A 242 -25.25 -0.33 1.96
C ALA A 242 -25.87 1.07 2.06
N LEU A 243 -25.07 2.13 1.81
CA LEU A 243 -25.56 3.50 1.77
C LEU A 243 -26.57 3.71 0.63
N LEU A 244 -26.26 3.24 -0.58
CA LEU A 244 -27.18 3.33 -1.71
C LEU A 244 -28.50 2.60 -1.41
N SER A 245 -28.43 1.40 -0.81
CA SER A 245 -29.62 0.64 -0.42
C SER A 245 -30.52 1.39 0.57
N ARG A 246 -29.94 2.09 1.55
CA ARG A 246 -30.69 2.91 2.50
C ARG A 246 -31.40 4.06 1.80
N ILE A 247 -30.71 4.74 0.89
CA ILE A 247 -31.26 5.87 0.13
C ILE A 247 -32.40 5.39 -0.79
N MET A 248 -32.22 4.27 -1.49
CA MET A 248 -33.27 3.67 -2.33
C MET A 248 -34.51 3.25 -1.52
N ALA A 249 -34.34 2.94 -0.24
CA ALA A 249 -35.45 2.68 0.68
C ALA A 249 -36.11 3.95 1.26
N GLY A 250 -35.72 5.15 0.78
CA GLY A 250 -36.29 6.43 1.19
C GLY A 250 -35.66 7.04 2.45
N GLN A 251 -34.55 6.48 2.96
CA GLN A 251 -33.85 7.06 4.11
C GLN A 251 -32.96 8.22 3.68
N SER A 252 -32.87 9.26 4.50
CA SER A 252 -31.95 10.38 4.25
C SER A 252 -30.49 9.93 4.42
N PRO A 253 -29.58 10.35 3.52
CA PRO A 253 -28.16 10.08 3.69
C PRO A 253 -27.58 10.85 4.90
N PRO A 254 -26.45 10.40 5.47
CA PRO A 254 -25.75 11.14 6.50
C PRO A 254 -25.29 12.52 5.98
N ALA A 255 -25.21 13.49 6.88
CA ALA A 255 -24.78 14.86 6.56
C ALA A 255 -23.27 14.97 6.25
N SER A 256 -22.49 14.00 6.69
CA SER A 256 -21.05 13.90 6.45
C SER A 256 -20.71 12.63 5.70
N ASP A 257 -19.49 12.58 5.15
CA ASP A 257 -18.94 11.37 4.54
C ASP A 257 -18.98 10.19 5.52
N VAL A 258 -19.24 9.00 4.99
CA VAL A 258 -19.00 7.74 5.69
C VAL A 258 -17.52 7.40 5.54
N LEU A 259 -16.78 7.47 6.64
CA LEU A 259 -15.35 7.21 6.67
C LEU A 259 -15.05 5.78 7.09
N ILE A 260 -14.27 5.08 6.27
CA ILE A 260 -13.83 3.70 6.51
C ILE A 260 -12.38 3.72 7.00
N PRO A 261 -12.05 3.14 8.16
CA PRO A 261 -10.66 3.10 8.63
C PRO A 261 -9.78 2.25 7.69
N PRO A 262 -8.48 2.56 7.55
CA PRO A 262 -7.55 1.70 6.81
C PRO A 262 -7.38 0.34 7.52
N GLU A 263 -7.12 -0.72 6.73
CA GLU A 263 -6.92 -2.08 7.26
C GLU A 263 -5.64 -2.20 8.10
N GLY A 264 -4.58 -1.50 7.68
CA GLY A 264 -3.29 -1.58 8.34
C GLY A 264 -2.11 -1.40 7.38
N VAL A 265 -0.90 -1.53 7.95
CA VAL A 265 0.35 -1.48 7.18
C VAL A 265 0.73 -2.88 6.72
N VAL A 266 0.80 -3.06 5.39
CA VAL A 266 1.43 -4.22 4.78
C VAL A 266 2.93 -3.99 4.76
N ARG A 267 3.61 -4.52 5.79
CA ARG A 267 5.06 -4.36 5.97
C ARG A 267 5.84 -5.13 4.90
N ARG A 268 6.75 -4.43 4.23
CA ARG A 268 7.78 -4.99 3.35
C ARG A 268 9.13 -4.39 3.73
N HIS A 269 10.11 -4.49 2.83
CA HIS A 269 11.50 -4.16 3.14
C HIS A 269 11.79 -2.66 3.16
N SER A 270 10.99 -1.84 2.48
CA SER A 270 11.25 -0.40 2.36
C SER A 270 11.11 0.40 3.66
N THR A 271 10.53 -0.16 4.72
CA THR A 271 10.50 0.44 6.08
C THR A 271 11.12 -0.46 7.12
N ASP A 272 11.71 -1.59 6.71
CA ASP A 272 12.39 -2.51 7.62
C ASP A 272 13.78 -1.94 7.92
N ILE A 273 13.82 -0.77 8.55
CA ILE A 273 15.09 -0.21 9.02
C ILE A 273 15.63 -1.16 10.05
N VAL A 274 16.84 -1.62 9.76
CA VAL A 274 17.61 -2.36 10.72
C VAL A 274 18.28 -1.26 11.50
N GLY A 275 17.65 -0.86 12.62
CA GLY A 275 18.06 0.23 13.50
C GLY A 275 19.41 -0.08 14.13
N VAL A 276 20.43 0.00 13.29
CA VAL A 276 21.75 -0.53 13.57
C VAL A 276 22.74 0.60 13.41
N ASP A 277 23.12 1.17 14.55
CA ASP A 277 24.17 2.17 14.65
C ASP A 277 25.55 1.58 14.35
N ASP A 278 25.71 0.25 14.49
CA ASP A 278 26.97 -0.44 14.22
C ASP A 278 27.19 -0.62 12.70
N PRO A 279 28.20 0.04 12.11
CA PRO A 279 28.44 -0.01 10.66
C PRO A 279 28.71 -1.43 10.14
N TYR A 280 29.24 -2.33 10.97
CA TYR A 280 29.51 -3.72 10.60
C TYR A 280 28.24 -4.56 10.58
N VAL A 281 27.34 -4.37 11.54
CA VAL A 281 26.05 -5.04 11.56
C VAL A 281 25.18 -4.51 10.41
N ALA A 282 25.23 -3.21 10.12
CA ALA A 282 24.49 -2.60 9.01
C ALA A 282 25.00 -3.14 7.66
N ALA A 283 26.32 -3.21 7.49
CA ALA A 283 26.94 -3.83 6.32
C ALA A 283 26.60 -5.32 6.20
N ALA A 284 26.53 -6.05 7.31
CA ALA A 284 26.21 -7.47 7.31
C ALA A 284 24.75 -7.72 6.92
N VAL A 285 23.83 -6.92 7.45
CA VAL A 285 22.42 -6.94 7.09
C VAL A 285 22.22 -6.63 5.60
N ARG A 286 22.93 -5.61 5.08
CA ARG A 286 22.92 -5.29 3.65
C ARG A 286 23.39 -6.47 2.82
N PHE A 287 24.54 -7.05 3.17
CA PHE A 287 25.07 -8.22 2.46
C PHE A 287 24.08 -9.40 2.50
N ILE A 288 23.44 -9.65 3.65
CA ILE A 288 22.42 -10.69 3.76
C ILE A 288 21.28 -10.46 2.76
N ARG A 289 20.73 -9.24 2.73
CA ARG A 289 19.59 -8.88 1.89
C ARG A 289 19.91 -9.00 0.39
N GLU A 290 21.09 -8.58 -0.03
CA GLU A 290 21.54 -8.62 -1.42
C GLU A 290 21.89 -10.02 -1.93
N ASN A 291 22.10 -10.98 -1.02
CA ASN A 291 22.62 -12.31 -1.36
C ASN A 291 21.73 -13.45 -0.84
N LEU A 292 20.44 -13.19 -0.54
CA LEU A 292 19.53 -14.19 0.05
C LEU A 292 19.43 -15.50 -0.75
N ASP A 293 19.60 -15.43 -2.07
CA ASP A 293 19.58 -16.55 -3.01
C ASP A 293 20.89 -17.37 -3.03
N LYS A 294 21.99 -16.82 -2.50
CA LYS A 294 23.31 -17.47 -2.46
C LYS A 294 23.48 -18.30 -1.20
N GLN A 295 24.32 -19.33 -1.29
CA GLN A 295 24.68 -20.17 -0.16
C GLN A 295 25.85 -19.56 0.62
N PHE A 296 25.55 -19.06 1.81
CA PHE A 296 26.56 -18.60 2.76
C PHE A 296 26.08 -18.76 4.20
N GLY A 297 27.03 -18.84 5.14
CA GLY A 297 26.79 -18.90 6.58
C GLY A 297 27.43 -17.74 7.34
N VAL A 298 27.23 -17.69 8.67
CA VAL A 298 27.68 -16.59 9.54
C VAL A 298 29.20 -16.37 9.48
N LYS A 299 29.99 -17.43 9.27
CA LYS A 299 31.46 -17.30 9.12
C LYS A 299 31.85 -16.49 7.89
N GLN A 300 31.20 -16.74 6.76
CA GLN A 300 31.47 -16.00 5.51
C GLN A 300 30.95 -14.57 5.60
N LEU A 301 29.79 -14.38 6.25
CA LEU A 301 29.25 -13.06 6.53
C LEU A 301 30.22 -12.21 7.37
N ALA A 302 30.72 -12.77 8.48
CA ALA A 302 31.68 -12.09 9.35
C ALA A 302 32.99 -11.73 8.62
N ALA A 303 33.49 -12.63 7.77
CA ALA A 303 34.64 -12.35 6.92
C ALA A 303 34.37 -11.23 5.92
N HIS A 304 33.18 -11.20 5.30
CA HIS A 304 32.81 -10.15 4.33
C HIS A 304 32.80 -8.76 4.95
N VAL A 305 32.29 -8.62 6.17
CA VAL A 305 32.27 -7.34 6.90
C VAL A 305 33.52 -7.11 7.75
N SER A 306 34.54 -7.94 7.62
CA SER A 306 35.85 -7.77 8.29
C SER A 306 35.78 -7.70 9.82
N VAL A 307 34.89 -8.48 10.45
CA VAL A 307 34.82 -8.62 11.91
C VAL A 307 34.86 -10.08 12.35
N SER A 308 35.20 -10.31 13.62
CA SER A 308 35.12 -11.66 14.20
C SER A 308 33.66 -12.11 14.30
N ARG A 309 33.43 -13.43 14.19
CA ARG A 309 32.09 -14.02 14.36
C ARG A 309 31.43 -13.63 15.68
N ARG A 310 32.21 -13.59 16.77
CA ARG A 310 31.73 -13.22 18.11
C ARG A 310 31.27 -11.76 18.14
N CYS A 311 32.06 -10.85 17.56
CA CYS A 311 31.71 -9.43 17.47
C CYS A 311 30.39 -9.26 16.68
N LEU A 312 30.28 -9.93 15.53
CA LEU A 312 29.06 -9.89 14.72
C LEU A 312 27.84 -10.45 15.45
N GLU A 313 27.98 -11.60 16.13
CA GLU A 313 26.88 -12.18 16.92
C GLU A 313 26.47 -11.27 18.09
N GLN A 314 27.44 -10.59 18.72
CA GLN A 314 27.16 -9.65 19.79
C GLN A 314 26.47 -8.38 19.27
N GLY A 315 26.92 -7.84 18.14
CA GLY A 315 26.28 -6.70 17.49
C GLY A 315 24.84 -6.99 17.09
N PHE A 316 24.58 -8.14 16.46
CA PHE A 316 23.22 -8.58 16.13
C PHE A 316 22.34 -8.78 17.37
N ARG A 317 22.87 -9.36 18.46
CA ARG A 317 22.10 -9.49 19.71
C ARG A 317 21.79 -8.14 20.34
N THR A 318 22.73 -7.21 20.28
CA THR A 318 22.60 -5.89 20.94
C THR A 318 21.66 -4.97 20.16
N GLN A 319 21.67 -5.05 18.83
CA GLN A 319 20.95 -4.09 17.97
C GLN A 319 19.73 -4.69 17.28
N LEU A 320 19.59 -6.02 17.22
CA LEU A 320 18.49 -6.70 16.53
C LEU A 320 17.83 -7.82 17.33
N ASP A 321 18.18 -7.98 18.61
CA ASP A 321 17.66 -9.00 19.52
C ASP A 321 17.64 -10.43 18.94
N CYS A 322 18.58 -10.72 18.04
CA CYS A 322 18.68 -12.03 17.40
C CYS A 322 20.12 -12.35 17.03
N THR A 323 20.38 -13.57 16.56
CA THR A 323 21.67 -13.93 15.96
C THR A 323 21.68 -13.64 14.46
N PRO A 324 22.87 -13.47 13.83
CA PRO A 324 22.97 -13.29 12.37
C PRO A 324 22.37 -14.47 11.59
N TYR A 325 22.44 -15.68 12.15
CA TYR A 325 21.85 -16.87 11.55
C TYR A 325 20.32 -16.81 11.57
N GLU A 326 19.72 -16.44 12.70
CA GLU A 326 18.27 -16.30 12.82
C GLU A 326 17.74 -15.21 11.89
N TYR A 327 18.43 -14.07 11.82
CA TYR A 327 18.09 -12.99 10.90
C TYR A 327 18.11 -13.45 9.43
N LEU A 328 19.18 -14.12 9.01
CA LEU A 328 19.31 -14.70 7.67
C LEU A 328 18.20 -15.72 7.37
N CYS A 329 17.93 -16.63 8.32
CA CYS A 329 16.88 -17.63 8.16
C CYS A 329 15.51 -16.98 8.04
N ARG A 330 15.19 -16.00 8.87
CA ARG A 330 13.91 -15.27 8.82
C ARG A 330 13.67 -14.66 7.44
N LEU A 331 14.65 -13.93 6.90
CA LEU A 331 14.52 -13.31 5.57
C LEU A 331 14.39 -14.34 4.45
N ARG A 332 15.15 -15.45 4.51
CA ARG A 332 15.00 -16.54 3.53
C ARG A 332 13.63 -17.21 3.59
N ILE A 333 13.01 -17.30 4.78
CA ILE A 333 11.65 -17.81 4.93
C ILE A 333 10.61 -16.84 4.38
N GLU A 334 10.75 -15.53 4.60
CA GLU A 334 9.85 -14.54 4.00
C GLU A 334 9.88 -14.59 2.46
N ARG A 335 11.09 -14.66 1.87
CA ARG A 335 11.24 -14.88 0.43
C ARG A 335 10.61 -16.21 -0.03
N ALA A 336 10.75 -17.27 0.77
CA ALA A 336 10.12 -18.54 0.46
C ALA A 336 8.59 -18.45 0.47
N LYS A 337 7.97 -17.73 1.43
CA LYS A 337 6.51 -17.49 1.44
C LYS A 337 6.05 -16.78 0.17
N GLN A 338 6.76 -15.73 -0.24
CA GLN A 338 6.45 -14.99 -1.48
C GLN A 338 6.50 -15.89 -2.71
N LEU A 339 7.56 -16.71 -2.86
CA LEU A 339 7.68 -17.66 -3.97
C LEU A 339 6.64 -18.78 -3.92
N LEU A 340 6.09 -19.10 -2.76
CA LEU A 340 5.02 -20.08 -2.59
C LEU A 340 3.64 -19.51 -2.92
N ALA A 341 3.43 -18.21 -2.69
CA ALA A 341 2.18 -17.49 -2.95
C ALA A 341 2.00 -17.06 -4.43
N GLY A 342 3.09 -16.98 -5.21
CA GLY A 342 3.03 -16.56 -6.61
C GLY A 342 2.29 -17.54 -7.55
N SER A 343 1.75 -17.03 -8.66
CA SER A 343 0.84 -17.72 -9.60
C SER A 343 1.41 -18.96 -10.33
N GLY A 344 2.70 -19.28 -10.13
CA GLY A 344 3.37 -20.44 -10.71
C GLY A 344 3.71 -21.50 -9.66
N ARG A 345 3.23 -22.73 -9.83
CA ARG A 345 3.57 -23.87 -8.93
C ARG A 345 5.04 -24.29 -9.07
N MET A 346 5.97 -23.55 -8.47
CA MET A 346 7.38 -23.96 -8.38
C MET A 346 7.53 -25.20 -7.49
N LYS A 347 8.41 -26.13 -7.87
CA LYS A 347 8.78 -27.26 -6.99
C LYS A 347 9.45 -26.74 -5.72
N ILE A 348 9.17 -27.36 -4.57
CA ILE A 348 9.77 -26.97 -3.27
C ILE A 348 11.30 -26.99 -3.32
N SER A 349 11.90 -27.88 -4.13
CA SER A 349 13.34 -27.90 -4.37
C SER A 349 13.87 -26.65 -5.06
N HIS A 350 13.12 -26.08 -6.01
CA HIS A 350 13.48 -24.82 -6.65
C HIS A 350 13.31 -23.64 -5.70
N VAL A 351 12.24 -23.62 -4.90
CA VAL A 351 12.03 -22.59 -3.86
C VAL A 351 13.18 -22.59 -2.86
N ALA A 352 13.61 -23.78 -2.40
CA ALA A 352 14.74 -23.91 -1.49
C ALA A 352 16.02 -23.31 -2.09
N ARG A 353 16.34 -23.66 -3.35
CA ARG A 353 17.51 -23.13 -4.05
C ARG A 353 17.42 -21.61 -4.28
N ALA A 354 16.25 -21.12 -4.68
CA ALA A 354 16.02 -19.69 -4.95
C ALA A 354 16.07 -18.81 -3.67
N CYS A 355 15.97 -19.43 -2.50
CA CYS A 355 16.12 -18.78 -1.19
C CYS A 355 17.48 -19.12 -0.53
N GLY A 356 18.44 -19.69 -1.26
CA GLY A 356 19.78 -19.95 -0.74
C GLY A 356 19.88 -21.09 0.29
N PHE A 357 18.89 -21.99 0.37
CA PHE A 357 18.98 -23.21 1.17
C PHE A 357 19.71 -24.32 0.41
N ASN A 358 20.55 -25.08 1.11
CA ASN A 358 21.32 -26.17 0.50
C ASN A 358 20.42 -27.31 -0.02
N ASN A 359 19.30 -27.56 0.67
CA ASN A 359 18.38 -28.63 0.29
C ASN A 359 16.95 -28.35 0.80
N PRO A 360 15.94 -29.07 0.25
CA PRO A 360 14.54 -28.89 0.64
C PRO A 360 14.26 -29.21 2.13
N LEU A 361 15.07 -30.08 2.76
CA LEU A 361 14.90 -30.45 4.17
C LEU A 361 15.27 -29.28 5.10
N GLN A 362 16.32 -28.51 4.77
CA GLN A 362 16.66 -27.30 5.52
C GLN A 362 15.55 -26.25 5.40
N LEU A 363 15.02 -26.02 4.20
CA LEU A 363 13.87 -25.14 4.01
C LEU A 363 12.70 -25.61 4.88
N ARG A 364 12.30 -26.89 4.81
CA ARG A 364 11.19 -27.43 5.62
C ARG A 364 11.37 -27.22 7.12
N ARG A 365 12.57 -27.45 7.64
CA ARG A 365 12.89 -27.27 9.08
C ARG A 365 12.84 -25.80 9.50
N ALA A 366 13.48 -24.92 8.72
CA ALA A 366 13.48 -23.48 9.00
C ALA A 366 12.08 -22.88 8.88
N PHE A 367 11.32 -23.29 7.87
CA PHE A 367 9.95 -22.84 7.64
C PHE A 367 9.03 -23.27 8.79
N LYS A 368 9.04 -24.56 9.15
CA LYS A 368 8.24 -25.06 10.28
C LYS A 368 8.58 -24.37 11.60
N ARG A 369 9.86 -24.09 11.84
CA ARG A 369 10.28 -23.36 13.05
C ARG A 369 9.78 -21.91 13.06
N SER A 370 9.74 -21.26 11.91
CA SER A 370 9.36 -19.85 11.79
C SER A 370 7.85 -19.62 11.67
N THR A 371 7.09 -20.54 11.08
CA THR A 371 5.67 -20.34 10.74
C THR A 371 4.73 -21.34 11.41
N GLY A 372 5.24 -22.38 12.08
CA GLY A 372 4.45 -23.47 12.63
C GLY A 372 3.93 -24.48 11.60
N SER A 373 3.96 -24.15 10.30
CA SER A 373 3.45 -24.98 9.20
C SER A 373 4.57 -25.43 8.25
N THR A 374 4.31 -26.39 7.37
CA THR A 374 5.29 -26.81 6.35
C THR A 374 5.14 -25.97 5.07
N PRO A 375 6.19 -25.80 4.25
CA PRO A 375 6.08 -25.10 2.97
C PRO A 375 4.99 -25.62 2.03
N GLN A 376 4.70 -26.93 2.11
CA GLN A 376 3.67 -27.56 1.30
C GLN A 376 2.28 -27.22 1.82
N ARG A 377 2.07 -27.32 3.14
CA ARG A 377 0.80 -26.98 3.77
C ARG A 377 0.48 -25.48 3.63
N PHE A 378 1.47 -24.61 3.79
CA PHE A 378 1.32 -23.16 3.56
C PHE A 378 0.89 -22.81 2.12
N ARG A 379 1.17 -23.68 1.14
CA ARG A 379 0.72 -23.51 -0.24
C ARG A 379 -0.71 -24.00 -0.46
N GLU A 380 -1.15 -24.95 0.35
CA GLU A 380 -2.48 -25.60 0.24
C GLU A 380 -3.53 -24.88 1.08
N GLU A 381 -3.12 -24.01 2.00
CA GLU A 381 -4.00 -23.11 2.75
C GLU A 381 -4.48 -21.97 1.82
N PRO A 382 -5.81 -21.75 1.71
CA PRO A 382 -6.42 -20.83 0.74
C PRO A 382 -6.15 -19.35 1.01
#